data_AF-A0A379VLS4-F1
#
_entry.id   AF-A0A379VLS4-F1
#
_cell.length_a   1.000
_cell.length_b   1.000
_cell.length_c   1.000
_cell.angle_alpha   90.00
_cell.angle_beta   90.00
_cell.angle_gamma   90.00
#
_symmetry.space_group_name_H-M   'P 1'
#
loop_
_entity.id
_entity.type
_entity.pdbx_description
1 polymer ?
#
loop_
_entity_poly.entity_id
_entity_poly.type
_entity_poly.pdbx_seq_one_letter_code
_entity_poly.pdbx_strand_id
1 'polypeptide(L)'
;MRNFYFFCQHITLIPTLRSLLEQPDNGIDAFLAPGHVSMVIGTEAYQFIAADFNRPLVVAGFEPLDLLQGVVMLVEQKIAALSQVENQYRRVVPDAGNMLAQQAIADVFCVNGDSEWRGLGVIESSGVHLTPEYQRFDAEAHFRPSAAARSMTIRAPAAAKC
;
A
#
# COMPACT_ATOMS: atom_id res chain seq x y z
N MET A 1 15.69 -11.62 -24.22
CA MET A 1 15.47 -10.17 -24.42
C MET A 1 16.72 -9.43 -23.96
N ARG A 2 17.21 -8.43 -24.71
CA ARG A 2 18.46 -7.70 -24.38
C ARG A 2 18.27 -6.18 -24.28
N ASN A 3 17.05 -5.69 -24.49
CA ASN A 3 16.71 -4.27 -24.62
C ASN A 3 15.46 -3.92 -23.81
N PHE A 4 15.20 -4.67 -22.74
CA PHE A 4 14.12 -4.41 -21.79
C PHE A 4 14.76 -4.15 -20.43
N TYR A 5 14.43 -3.01 -19.84
CA TYR A 5 14.88 -2.59 -18.53
C TYR A 5 13.70 -2.00 -17.75
N PHE A 6 13.75 -2.14 -16.44
CA PHE A 6 12.71 -1.74 -15.52
C PHE A 6 13.33 -0.90 -14.40
N PHE A 7 12.81 0.31 -14.23
CA PHE A 7 13.17 1.19 -13.12
C PHE A 7 12.12 1.01 -12.02
N CYS A 8 12.48 0.30 -10.95
CA CYS A 8 11.54 -0.13 -9.94
C CYS A 8 11.27 0.98 -8.92
N GLN A 9 10.10 1.60 -9.03
CA GLN A 9 9.58 2.56 -8.04
C GLN A 9 8.21 2.11 -7.51
N HIS A 10 8.00 0.80 -7.48
CA HIS A 10 6.80 0.23 -6.86
C HIS A 10 6.78 0.52 -5.37
N ILE A 11 5.57 0.67 -4.85
CA ILE A 11 5.31 0.95 -3.44
C ILE A 11 4.39 -0.11 -2.87
N THR A 12 4.59 -0.46 -1.60
CA THR A 12 3.75 -1.42 -0.89
C THR A 12 2.80 -0.72 0.05
N LEU A 13 1.51 -1.10 0.02
CA LEU A 13 0.49 -0.47 0.85
C LEU A 13 0.62 -0.82 2.34
N ILE A 14 0.91 -2.09 2.67
CA ILE A 14 0.83 -2.60 4.04
C ILE A 14 1.86 -1.94 4.99
N PRO A 15 3.17 -1.87 4.66
CA PRO A 15 4.14 -1.16 5.51
C PRO A 15 3.78 0.32 5.72
N THR A 16 3.23 0.96 4.69
CA THR A 16 2.83 2.37 4.76
C THR A 16 1.64 2.60 5.67
N LEU A 17 0.61 1.74 5.60
CA LEU A 17 -0.53 1.82 6.51
C LEU A 17 -0.09 1.59 7.96
N ARG A 18 0.83 0.65 8.20
CA ARG A 18 1.40 0.41 9.52
C ARG A 18 2.19 1.63 10.03
N SER A 19 3.10 2.16 9.21
CA SER A 19 3.88 3.36 9.56
C SER A 19 2.98 4.55 9.90
N LEU A 20 1.90 4.76 9.14
CA LEU A 20 0.92 5.82 9.40
C LEU A 20 0.18 5.61 10.74
N LEU A 21 -0.18 4.37 11.06
CA LEU A 21 -0.88 4.03 12.30
C LEU A 21 0.00 4.05 13.55
N GLU A 22 1.31 3.89 13.39
CA GLU A 22 2.30 3.96 14.47
C GLU A 22 2.66 5.40 14.85
N GLN A 23 2.31 6.39 14.02
CA GLN A 23 2.53 7.80 14.34
C GLN A 23 1.65 8.22 15.53
N PRO A 24 2.22 8.80 16.60
CA PRO A 24 1.50 9.09 17.84
C PRO A 24 0.38 10.12 17.68
N ASP A 25 0.47 10.96 16.65
CA ASP A 25 -0.48 12.01 16.29
C ASP A 25 -1.44 11.61 15.15
N ASN A 26 -1.49 10.33 14.78
CA ASN A 26 -2.45 9.89 13.76
C ASN A 26 -3.90 10.00 14.28
N GLY A 27 -4.71 10.78 13.57
CA GLY A 27 -6.13 11.02 13.89
C GLY A 27 -7.09 10.06 13.16
N ILE A 28 -6.63 8.87 12.74
CA ILE A 28 -7.42 8.00 11.87
C ILE A 28 -8.34 7.11 12.71
N ASP A 29 -9.65 7.30 12.52
CA ASP A 29 -10.67 6.56 13.25
C ASP A 29 -11.09 5.24 12.61
N ALA A 30 -10.94 5.14 11.29
CA ALA A 30 -11.44 4.07 10.44
C ALA A 30 -10.82 4.17 9.03
N PHE A 31 -10.84 3.07 8.27
CA PHE A 31 -10.33 3.02 6.91
C PHE A 31 -11.40 2.57 5.91
N LEU A 32 -11.51 3.31 4.80
CA LEU A 32 -12.17 2.82 3.60
C LEU A 32 -11.08 2.37 2.61
N ALA A 33 -10.87 1.06 2.52
CA ALA A 33 -9.79 0.47 1.74
C ALA A 33 -10.16 0.35 0.25
N PRO A 34 -9.21 0.59 -0.67
CA PRO A 34 -9.46 0.61 -2.10
C PRO A 34 -9.68 -0.80 -2.66
N GLY A 35 -10.70 -0.94 -3.51
CA GLY A 35 -11.04 -2.23 -4.12
C GLY A 35 -9.92 -2.86 -4.95
N HIS A 36 -9.27 -2.13 -5.86
CA HIS A 36 -8.31 -2.72 -6.82
C HIS A 36 -7.07 -3.34 -6.18
N VAL A 37 -6.47 -2.70 -5.17
CA VAL A 37 -5.33 -3.28 -4.45
C VAL A 37 -5.79 -4.53 -3.70
N SER A 38 -6.97 -4.45 -3.08
CA SER A 38 -7.56 -5.55 -2.33
C SER A 38 -7.92 -6.75 -3.21
N MET A 39 -8.22 -6.56 -4.51
CA MET A 39 -8.37 -7.69 -5.44
C MET A 39 -7.10 -8.52 -5.56
N VAL A 40 -5.93 -7.89 -5.41
CA VAL A 40 -4.63 -8.58 -5.48
C VAL A 40 -4.30 -9.18 -4.13
N ILE A 41 -4.30 -8.39 -3.05
CA ILE A 41 -3.77 -8.81 -1.74
C ILE A 41 -4.80 -9.46 -0.81
N GLY A 42 -6.08 -9.39 -1.18
CA GLY A 42 -7.18 -9.87 -0.34
C GLY A 42 -7.54 -8.91 0.80
N THR A 43 -8.53 -9.31 1.59
CA THR A 43 -8.93 -8.57 2.81
C THR A 43 -8.12 -8.99 4.03
N GLU A 44 -7.63 -10.24 4.07
CA GLU A 44 -6.83 -10.77 5.18
C GLU A 44 -5.55 -9.96 5.42
N ALA A 45 -4.95 -9.40 4.36
CA ALA A 45 -3.77 -8.54 4.44
C ALA A 45 -3.97 -7.30 5.34
N TYR A 46 -5.22 -6.88 5.58
CA TYR A 46 -5.55 -5.74 6.42
C TYR A 46 -5.89 -6.11 7.87
N GLN A 47 -5.94 -7.40 8.23
CA GLN A 47 -6.45 -7.85 9.54
C GLN A 47 -5.71 -7.22 10.72
N PHE A 48 -4.42 -6.92 10.54
CA PHE A 48 -3.60 -6.26 11.55
C PHE A 48 -4.13 -4.87 11.95
N ILE A 49 -4.84 -4.17 11.07
CA ILE A 49 -5.37 -2.82 11.34
C ILE A 49 -6.45 -2.90 12.43
N ALA A 50 -7.35 -3.89 12.32
CA ALA A 50 -8.36 -4.13 13.32
C ALA A 50 -7.76 -4.75 14.59
N ALA A 51 -6.87 -5.72 14.45
CA ALA A 51 -6.32 -6.50 15.57
C ALA A 51 -5.30 -5.72 16.42
N ASP A 52 -4.37 -5.00 15.78
CA ASP A 52 -3.25 -4.34 16.46
C ASP A 52 -3.61 -2.89 16.84
N PHE A 53 -4.39 -2.20 15.99
CA PHE A 53 -4.65 -0.76 16.12
C PHE A 53 -6.10 -0.41 16.48
N ASN A 54 -6.98 -1.41 16.58
CA ASN A 54 -8.41 -1.24 16.87
C ASN A 54 -9.09 -0.20 15.95
N ARG A 55 -8.72 -0.20 14.67
CA ARG A 55 -9.34 0.65 13.64
C ARG A 55 -10.21 -0.22 12.71
N PRO A 56 -11.53 0.01 12.63
CA PRO A 56 -12.37 -0.70 11.67
C PRO A 56 -11.96 -0.35 10.24
N LEU A 57 -12.11 -1.32 9.34
CA LEU A 57 -11.77 -1.17 7.93
C LEU A 57 -12.84 -1.83 7.07
N VAL A 58 -13.25 -1.14 6.01
CA VAL A 58 -14.14 -1.71 4.98
C VAL A 58 -13.47 -1.59 3.63
N VAL A 59 -13.31 -2.71 2.91
CA VAL A 59 -12.95 -2.70 1.49
C VAL A 59 -14.18 -2.37 0.67
N ALA A 60 -14.10 -1.30 -0.14
CA ALA A 60 -15.21 -0.85 -0.99
C ALA A 60 -14.83 -0.76 -2.47
N GLY A 61 -15.86 -0.84 -3.31
CA GLY A 61 -15.76 -0.55 -4.75
C GLY A 61 -15.64 0.94 -5.05
N PHE A 62 -15.74 1.29 -6.33
CA PHE A 62 -15.56 2.66 -6.81
C PHE A 62 -16.85 3.30 -7.32
N GLU A 63 -17.96 2.54 -7.35
CA GLU A 63 -19.26 3.11 -7.66
C GLU A 63 -19.76 3.96 -6.48
N PRO A 64 -20.55 5.01 -6.73
CA PRO A 64 -21.05 5.88 -5.66
C PRO A 64 -21.76 5.11 -4.52
N LEU A 65 -22.54 4.08 -4.87
CA LEU A 65 -23.23 3.25 -3.88
C LEU A 65 -22.26 2.35 -3.10
N ASP A 66 -21.17 1.88 -3.74
CA ASP A 66 -20.16 1.07 -3.06
C ASP A 66 -19.48 1.89 -1.94
N LEU A 67 -19.14 3.14 -2.25
CA LEU A 67 -18.54 4.07 -1.28
C LEU A 67 -19.51 4.42 -0.16
N LEU A 68 -20.77 4.77 -0.48
CA LEU A 68 -21.78 5.12 0.52
C LEU A 68 -22.04 3.94 1.47
N GLN A 69 -22.20 2.73 0.93
CA GLN A 69 -22.40 1.55 1.75
C GLN A 69 -21.18 1.26 2.62
N GLY A 70 -19.97 1.39 2.08
CA GLY A 70 -18.74 1.19 2.86
C GLY A 70 -18.63 2.16 4.03
N VAL A 71 -19.01 3.43 3.85
CA VAL A 71 -19.08 4.41 4.93
C VAL A 71 -20.15 4.05 5.96
N VAL A 72 -21.33 3.61 5.54
CA VAL A 72 -22.39 3.15 6.47
C VAL A 72 -21.89 2.00 7.34
N MET A 73 -21.25 0.99 6.74
CA MET A 73 -20.70 -0.16 7.47
C MET A 73 -19.65 0.28 8.51
N LEU A 74 -18.78 1.24 8.17
CA LEU A 74 -17.83 1.80 9.14
C LEU A 74 -18.52 2.54 10.30
N VAL A 75 -19.55 3.33 10.00
CA VAL A 75 -20.32 4.05 11.02
C VAL A 75 -21.03 3.07 11.96
N GLU A 76 -21.62 2.02 11.43
CA GLU A 76 -22.28 0.96 12.22
C GLU A 76 -21.29 0.28 13.17
N GLN A 77 -20.09 -0.08 12.68
CA GLN A 77 -19.03 -0.63 13.55
C GLN A 77 -18.64 0.35 14.66
N LYS A 78 -18.48 1.65 14.36
CA LYS A 78 -18.14 2.67 15.36
C LYS A 78 -19.23 2.84 16.42
N ILE A 79 -20.50 2.83 16.02
CA ILE A 79 -21.65 2.89 16.94
C ILE A 79 -21.68 1.64 17.83
N ALA A 80 -21.40 0.47 17.27
CA ALA A 80 -21.35 -0.80 18.00
C ALA A 80 -20.08 -1.01 18.82
N ALA A 81 -19.12 -0.07 18.79
CA ALA A 81 -17.79 -0.21 19.37
C ALA A 81 -17.05 -1.48 18.93
N LEU A 82 -17.22 -1.85 17.66
CA LEU A 82 -16.54 -2.98 17.01
C LEU A 82 -15.41 -2.49 16.10
N SER A 83 -14.41 -3.34 15.90
CA SER A 83 -13.30 -3.12 14.98
C SER A 83 -13.03 -4.41 14.22
N GLN A 84 -13.50 -4.46 12.97
CA GLN A 84 -13.38 -5.61 12.08
C GLN A 84 -12.98 -5.15 10.67
N VAL A 85 -12.36 -6.07 9.92
CA VAL A 85 -12.19 -5.94 8.49
C VAL A 85 -13.42 -6.51 7.80
N GLU A 86 -14.16 -5.65 7.10
CA GLU A 86 -15.32 -6.04 6.31
C GLU A 86 -15.09 -5.82 4.82
N ASN A 87 -15.85 -6.54 3.99
CA ASN A 87 -15.71 -6.52 2.55
C ASN A 87 -17.06 -6.16 1.92
N GLN A 88 -17.25 -4.88 1.62
CA GLN A 88 -18.40 -4.41 0.85
C GLN A 88 -18.28 -4.88 -0.61
N TYR A 89 -17.05 -5.01 -1.10
CA TYR A 89 -16.76 -5.31 -2.50
C TYR A 89 -16.61 -6.81 -2.83
N ARG A 90 -17.33 -7.68 -2.09
CA ARG A 90 -17.25 -9.16 -2.22
C ARG A 90 -17.46 -9.71 -3.62
N ARG A 91 -18.17 -8.98 -4.49
CA ARG A 91 -18.39 -9.37 -5.88
C ARG A 91 -17.11 -9.38 -6.73
N VAL A 92 -16.04 -8.71 -6.28
CA VAL A 92 -14.75 -8.62 -7.00
C VAL A 92 -13.55 -8.98 -6.13
N VAL A 93 -13.60 -8.72 -4.82
CA VAL A 93 -12.46 -8.94 -3.90
C VAL A 93 -12.64 -10.26 -3.14
N PRO A 94 -11.82 -11.29 -3.42
CA PRO A 94 -11.75 -12.50 -2.60
C PRO A 94 -10.99 -12.24 -1.29
N ASP A 95 -11.30 -12.99 -0.24
CA ASP A 95 -10.68 -12.78 1.08
C ASP A 95 -9.15 -13.01 1.06
N ALA A 96 -8.69 -14.07 0.38
CA ALA A 96 -7.27 -14.36 0.17
C ALA A 96 -6.63 -13.56 -0.99
N GLY A 97 -7.44 -12.81 -1.76
CA GLY A 97 -6.99 -12.11 -2.96
C GLY A 97 -6.69 -13.01 -4.15
N ASN A 98 -5.82 -12.55 -5.04
CA ASN A 98 -5.45 -13.26 -6.26
C ASN A 98 -4.09 -13.95 -6.11
N MET A 99 -4.12 -15.23 -5.75
CA MET A 99 -2.91 -16.03 -5.52
C MET A 99 -1.95 -16.07 -6.73
N LEU A 100 -2.48 -16.10 -7.96
CA LEU A 100 -1.63 -16.12 -9.15
C LEU A 100 -0.89 -14.80 -9.33
N ALA A 101 -1.58 -13.68 -9.10
CA ALA A 101 -0.96 -12.36 -9.15
C ALA A 101 0.06 -12.17 -8.04
N GLN A 102 -0.27 -12.58 -6.81
CA GLN A 102 0.65 -12.54 -5.67
C GLN A 102 1.92 -13.36 -5.94
N GLN A 103 1.78 -14.57 -6.50
CA GLN A 103 2.92 -15.41 -6.84
C GLN A 103 3.78 -14.79 -7.95
N ALA A 104 3.17 -14.22 -8.98
CA ALA A 104 3.91 -13.53 -10.06
C ALA A 104 4.66 -12.29 -9.53
N ILE A 105 4.03 -11.53 -8.63
CA ILE A 105 4.68 -10.40 -7.96
C ILE A 105 5.87 -10.91 -7.12
N ALA A 106 5.69 -11.96 -6.33
CA ALA A 106 6.74 -12.51 -5.48
C ALA A 106 7.91 -13.14 -6.25
N ASP A 107 7.68 -13.65 -7.47
CA ASP A 107 8.73 -14.18 -8.34
C ASP A 107 9.64 -13.07 -8.87
N VAL A 108 9.07 -11.90 -9.19
CA VAL A 108 9.78 -10.79 -9.83
C VAL A 108 10.29 -9.76 -8.84
N PHE A 109 9.54 -9.53 -7.75
CA PHE A 109 9.78 -8.46 -6.80
C PHE A 109 9.95 -8.98 -5.38
N CYS A 110 10.84 -8.35 -4.63
CA CYS A 110 10.99 -8.55 -3.20
C CYS A 110 10.98 -7.21 -2.47
N VAL A 111 10.51 -7.24 -1.21
CA VAL A 111 10.61 -6.10 -0.32
C VAL A 111 11.93 -6.18 0.42
N ASN A 112 12.78 -5.15 0.28
CA ASN A 112 14.06 -5.04 0.94
C ASN A 112 14.45 -3.58 1.09
N GLY A 113 15.10 -3.23 2.20
CA GLY A 113 15.53 -1.87 2.47
C GLY A 113 14.38 -0.88 2.61
N ASP A 114 14.75 0.40 2.72
CA ASP A 114 13.82 1.48 2.98
C ASP A 114 13.51 2.22 1.69
N SER A 115 12.32 2.80 1.61
CA SER A 115 11.90 3.61 0.47
C SER A 115 11.51 5.02 0.92
N GLU A 116 11.89 6.03 0.14
CA GLU A 116 11.43 7.39 0.36
C GLU A 116 10.05 7.58 -0.27
N TRP A 117 9.07 7.85 0.59
CA TRP A 117 7.73 8.21 0.21
C TRP A 117 7.59 9.71 0.25
N ARG A 118 7.33 10.30 -0.92
CA ARG A 118 7.11 11.74 -1.03
C ARG A 118 5.95 12.16 -0.11
N GLY A 119 6.22 13.07 0.82
CA GLY A 119 5.27 13.57 1.81
C GLY A 119 5.23 12.77 3.13
N LEU A 120 5.71 11.53 3.14
CA LEU A 120 5.74 10.66 4.34
C LEU A 120 7.15 10.39 4.87
N GLY A 121 8.19 10.75 4.11
CA GLY A 121 9.57 10.48 4.48
C GLY A 121 9.98 9.05 4.17
N VAL A 122 11.00 8.56 4.87
CA VAL A 122 11.50 7.20 4.67
C VAL A 122 10.64 6.22 5.45
N ILE A 123 10.12 5.20 4.75
CA ILE A 123 9.35 4.12 5.35
C ILE A 123 10.23 2.87 5.38
N GLU A 124 10.51 2.40 6.59
CA GLU A 124 11.35 1.21 6.82
C GLU A 124 10.76 -0.02 6.14
N SER A 125 11.63 -0.87 5.58
CA SER A 125 11.23 -2.16 4.98
C SER A 125 10.10 -2.03 3.95
N SER A 126 10.12 -0.97 3.15
CA SER A 126 9.12 -0.68 2.10
C SER A 126 9.72 -0.56 0.69
N GLY A 127 11.05 -0.69 0.56
CA GLY A 127 11.74 -0.70 -0.72
C GLY A 127 11.33 -1.93 -1.54
N VAL A 128 10.93 -1.72 -2.79
CA VAL A 128 10.61 -2.82 -3.71
C VAL A 128 11.73 -2.93 -4.73
N HIS A 129 12.31 -4.11 -4.82
CA HIS A 129 13.42 -4.41 -5.73
C HIS A 129 13.11 -5.63 -6.59
N LEU A 130 13.85 -5.78 -7.69
CA LEU A 130 13.81 -7.02 -8.47
C LEU A 130 14.55 -8.13 -7.73
N THR A 131 13.99 -9.34 -7.77
CA THR A 131 14.63 -10.56 -7.24
C THR A 131 15.94 -10.86 -8.00
N PRO A 132 16.87 -11.62 -7.40
CA PRO A 132 18.17 -11.94 -8.02
C PRO A 132 18.06 -12.48 -9.46
N GLU A 133 17.06 -13.31 -9.72
CA GLU A 133 16.78 -13.94 -11.02
C GLU A 133 16.41 -12.91 -12.11
N TYR A 134 15.85 -11.76 -11.70
CA TYR A 134 15.36 -10.70 -12.57
C TYR A 134 16.27 -9.46 -12.62
N GLN A 135 17.37 -9.45 -11.86
CA GLN A 135 18.34 -8.33 -11.79
C GLN A 135 18.92 -7.88 -13.14
N ARG A 136 18.96 -8.76 -14.15
CA ARG A 136 19.38 -8.40 -15.52
C ARG A 136 18.50 -7.33 -16.17
N PHE A 137 17.29 -7.11 -15.64
CA PHE A 137 16.35 -6.10 -16.11
C PHE A 137 16.40 -4.81 -15.28
N ASP A 138 17.18 -4.76 -14.21
CA ASP A 138 17.28 -3.58 -13.35
C ASP A 138 17.93 -2.41 -14.10
N ALA A 139 17.17 -1.34 -14.32
CA ALA A 139 17.64 -0.16 -15.02
C ALA A 139 18.69 0.61 -14.22
N GLU A 140 18.58 0.65 -12.88
CA GLU A 140 19.54 1.35 -12.02
C GLU A 140 20.89 0.64 -12.01
N ALA A 141 20.86 -0.69 -11.91
CA ALA A 141 22.08 -1.50 -11.99
C ALA A 141 22.76 -1.38 -13.36
N HIS A 142 21.98 -1.32 -14.45
CA HIS A 142 22.50 -1.24 -15.81
C HIS A 142 23.06 0.15 -16.16
N PHE A 143 22.28 1.21 -15.94
CA PHE A 143 22.64 2.57 -16.38
C PHE A 143 23.45 3.35 -15.35
N ARG A 144 23.42 2.94 -14.08
CA ARG A 144 24.15 3.58 -12.96
C ARG A 144 23.97 5.10 -12.98
N PRO A 145 22.72 5.61 -12.96
CA PRO A 145 22.48 7.05 -12.96
C PRO A 145 23.21 7.68 -11.77
N SER A 146 23.86 8.82 -11.99
CA SER A 146 24.42 9.58 -10.89
C SER A 146 23.27 10.08 -10.02
N ALA A 147 23.38 9.88 -8.70
CA ALA A 147 22.48 10.56 -7.79
C ALA A 147 22.65 12.06 -8.02
N ALA A 148 21.61 12.72 -8.54
CA ALA A 148 21.57 14.18 -8.51
C ALA A 148 21.84 14.59 -7.05
N ALA A 149 22.79 15.51 -6.84
CA ALA A 149 23.27 15.88 -5.51
C ALA A 149 22.10 15.97 -4.53
N ARG A 150 22.18 15.22 -3.42
CA ARG A 150 21.19 15.10 -2.32
C ARG A 150 20.84 16.42 -1.59
N SER A 151 21.10 17.57 -2.22
CA SER A 151 20.82 18.92 -1.74
C SER A 151 19.68 19.61 -2.51
N MET A 152 18.77 18.84 -3.10
CA MET A 152 17.43 19.36 -3.33
C MET A 152 16.52 18.70 -2.32
N THR A 153 16.36 19.35 -1.16
CA THR A 153 15.15 19.19 -0.36
C THR A 153 13.99 19.52 -1.29
N ILE A 154 13.39 18.52 -1.94
CA ILE A 154 12.07 18.65 -2.54
C ILE A 154 11.10 18.67 -1.35
N ARG A 155 11.19 19.73 -0.54
CA ARG A 155 10.07 20.17 0.27
C ARG A 155 8.99 20.48 -0.76
N ALA A 156 7.81 19.87 -0.59
CA ALA A 156 6.63 20.41 -1.20
C ALA A 156 6.67 21.94 -0.99
N PRO A 157 6.44 22.78 -2.02
CA PRO A 157 6.48 24.23 -1.84
C PRO A 157 5.63 24.57 -0.61
N ALA A 158 6.02 25.56 0.22
CA ALA A 158 5.47 25.75 1.57
C ALA A 158 3.93 25.86 1.70
N ALA A 159 3.20 25.87 0.59
CA ALA A 159 1.73 25.84 0.49
C ALA A 159 1.13 24.48 0.03
N ALA A 160 1.94 23.50 -0.35
CA ALA A 160 1.49 22.19 -0.78
C ALA A 160 1.26 21.30 0.45
N LYS A 161 0.00 20.94 0.66
CA LYS A 161 -0.46 20.01 1.72
C LYS A 161 -0.42 18.55 1.24
N CYS A 162 0.64 18.18 0.50
CA CYS A 162 0.86 16.81 0.03
C CYS A 162 2.09 16.23 0.71
#